data_AF-A0A7X7F1Y7-F1
#
_entry.id   AF-A0A7X7F1Y7-F1
#
_cell.length_a   1.000
_cell.length_b   1.000
_cell.length_c   1.000
_cell.angle_alpha   90.00
_cell.angle_beta   90.00
_cell.angle_gamma   90.00
#
_symmetry.space_group_name_H-M   'P 1'
#
loop_
_entity.id
_entity.type
_entity.pdbx_description
1 polymer ?
#
loop_
_entity_poly.entity_id
_entity_poly.type
_entity_poly.pdbx_seq_one_letter_code
_entity_poly.pdbx_strand_id
1 'polypeptide(L)'
;MAPFGPPIPVPAYLQQELEDKAYEHERYERVPIMGPITSGGEARALDPPSEDQIMRAVEKVHKTRGGIPFLHTTQRDRVRIVVEPIADYVDPPRVYPLIGPAQLHHCHYKCIVYYTNTTRVGWPIPHTITDEDAQEVIYIDHNHLHMVGNVDGGPGAPF
;
A
#
# COMPACT_ATOMS: atom_id res chain seq x y z
N MET A 1 32.52 -5.90 11.67
CA MET A 1 32.23 -6.93 10.66
C MET A 1 33.56 -7.33 10.03
N ALA A 2 34.05 -8.54 10.30
CA ALA A 2 35.40 -8.94 9.89
C ALA A 2 35.46 -9.17 8.35
N PRO A 3 36.47 -8.66 7.64
CA PRO A 3 36.52 -8.68 6.17
C PRO A 3 36.94 -10.02 5.53
N PHE A 4 37.05 -11.12 6.29
CA PHE A 4 37.60 -12.40 5.81
C PHE A 4 36.79 -13.66 6.21
N GLY A 5 35.54 -13.50 6.66
CA GLY A 5 34.65 -14.65 6.90
C GLY A 5 33.95 -15.10 5.60
N PRO A 6 33.55 -16.38 5.47
CA PRO A 6 32.67 -16.79 4.38
C PRO A 6 31.39 -15.91 4.40
N PRO A 7 30.84 -15.52 3.24
CA PRO A 7 29.62 -14.72 3.22
C PRO A 7 28.54 -15.50 3.97
N ILE A 8 28.04 -14.91 5.05
CA ILE A 8 26.92 -15.50 5.79
C ILE A 8 25.70 -15.31 4.89
N PRO A 9 25.09 -16.38 4.36
CA PRO A 9 23.90 -16.25 3.53
C PRO A 9 22.81 -15.65 4.41
N VAL A 10 22.20 -14.57 3.92
CA VAL A 10 21.09 -14.00 4.65
C VAL A 10 19.86 -14.89 4.40
N PRO A 11 19.11 -15.27 5.45
CA PRO A 11 17.90 -16.05 5.31
C PRO A 11 16.94 -15.42 4.29
N ALA A 12 16.39 -16.24 3.38
CA ALA A 12 15.50 -15.79 2.31
C ALA A 12 14.33 -14.92 2.83
N TYR A 13 13.80 -15.26 4.00
CA TYR A 13 12.76 -14.48 4.69
C TYR A 13 13.16 -13.02 4.91
N LEU A 14 14.37 -12.76 5.44
CA LEU A 14 14.86 -11.41 5.71
C LEU A 14 15.12 -10.63 4.42
N GLN A 15 15.46 -11.30 3.33
CA GLN A 15 15.72 -10.63 2.03
C GLN A 15 14.44 -10.20 1.38
N GLN A 16 13.46 -11.10 1.39
CA GLN A 16 12.13 -10.79 0.93
C GLN A 16 11.49 -9.66 1.75
N GLU A 17 11.69 -9.59 3.07
CA GLU A 17 11.24 -8.45 3.89
C GLU A 17 11.86 -7.11 3.47
N LEU A 18 13.14 -7.10 3.10
CA LEU A 18 13.82 -5.88 2.63
C LEU A 18 13.35 -5.48 1.24
N GLU A 19 13.16 -6.44 0.34
CA GLU A 19 12.59 -6.22 -0.99
C GLU A 19 11.16 -5.69 -0.91
N ASP A 20 10.32 -6.26 -0.04
CA ASP A 20 8.95 -5.80 0.18
C ASP A 20 8.90 -4.36 0.69
N LYS A 21 9.81 -3.98 1.60
CA LYS A 21 9.94 -2.60 2.09
C LYS A 21 10.38 -1.63 0.99
N ALA A 22 11.37 -2.01 0.19
CA ALA A 22 11.82 -1.18 -0.92
C ALA A 22 10.72 -0.99 -1.96
N TYR A 23 10.00 -2.06 -2.30
CA TYR A 23 8.86 -2.03 -3.22
C TYR A 23 7.74 -1.11 -2.73
N GLU A 24 7.37 -1.24 -1.45
CA GLU A 24 6.34 -0.40 -0.85
C GLU A 24 6.73 1.08 -0.79
N HIS A 25 7.99 1.35 -0.43
CA HIS A 25 8.52 2.70 -0.41
C HIS A 25 8.48 3.36 -1.79
N GLU A 26 8.97 2.66 -2.83
CA GLU A 26 9.01 3.21 -4.18
C GLU A 26 7.63 3.44 -4.79
N ARG A 27 6.66 2.56 -4.48
CA ARG A 27 5.37 2.50 -5.19
C ARG A 27 4.22 3.17 -4.45
N TYR A 28 4.16 3.09 -3.12
CA TYR A 28 2.97 3.46 -2.36
C TYR A 28 3.23 4.56 -1.32
N GLU A 29 4.43 4.68 -0.75
CA GLU A 29 4.74 5.71 0.26
C GLU A 29 5.08 7.08 -0.36
N ARG A 30 5.46 7.12 -1.63
CA ARG A 30 5.84 8.36 -2.31
C ARG A 30 4.59 9.14 -2.75
N VAL A 31 4.54 10.40 -2.34
CA VAL A 31 3.51 11.35 -2.76
C VAL A 31 3.94 11.99 -4.09
N PRO A 32 3.20 11.79 -5.20
CA PRO A 32 3.52 12.42 -6.46
C PRO A 32 3.20 13.93 -6.41
N ILE A 33 4.05 14.72 -7.07
CA ILE A 33 3.83 16.14 -7.29
C ILE A 33 3.39 16.29 -8.75
N MET A 34 2.15 16.68 -8.93
CA MET A 34 1.49 16.87 -10.21
C MET A 34 1.55 18.34 -10.63
N GLY A 35 1.37 18.56 -11.93
CA GLY A 35 1.18 19.90 -12.48
C GLY A 35 -0.08 20.59 -11.93
N PRO A 36 -0.25 21.88 -12.25
CA PRO A 36 -1.41 22.65 -11.84
C PRO A 36 -2.71 22.05 -12.37
N ILE A 37 -3.76 22.07 -11.53
CA ILE A 37 -5.10 21.71 -11.94
C ILE A 37 -5.51 22.69 -13.05
N THR A 38 -5.71 22.20 -14.26
CA THR A 38 -6.12 23.02 -15.39
C THR A 38 -7.52 23.57 -15.14
N SER A 39 -7.71 24.85 -15.46
CA SER A 39 -8.98 25.55 -15.26
C SER A 39 -10.12 24.86 -16.04
N GLY A 40 -10.92 24.05 -15.35
CA GLY A 40 -12.13 23.41 -15.88
C GLY A 40 -12.17 21.87 -15.78
N GLY A 41 -11.08 21.20 -15.40
CA GLY A 41 -11.11 19.77 -15.08
C GLY A 41 -11.69 19.53 -13.69
N GLU A 42 -12.57 18.53 -13.53
CA GLU A 42 -12.91 18.03 -12.19
C GLU A 42 -11.62 17.52 -11.54
N ALA A 43 -11.28 18.06 -10.37
CA ALA A 43 -10.17 17.56 -9.56
C ALA A 43 -10.58 16.20 -8.99
N ARG A 44 -10.52 15.17 -9.84
CA ARG A 44 -10.87 13.80 -9.50
C ARG A 44 -9.59 13.02 -9.27
N ALA A 45 -9.58 12.22 -8.23
CA ALA A 45 -8.51 11.28 -7.94
C ALA A 45 -8.14 10.47 -9.20
N LEU A 46 -6.86 10.52 -9.59
CA LEU A 46 -6.40 9.92 -10.84
C LEU A 46 -6.54 8.40 -10.82
N ASP A 47 -6.22 7.75 -9.68
CA ASP A 47 -6.12 6.29 -9.60
C ASP A 47 -6.70 5.73 -8.30
N PRO A 48 -7.64 4.76 -8.36
CA PRO A 48 -8.04 3.98 -7.19
C PRO A 48 -6.88 3.07 -6.72
N PRO A 49 -6.91 2.60 -5.46
CA PRO A 49 -5.92 1.66 -4.94
C PRO A 49 -5.85 0.38 -5.77
N SER A 50 -4.62 -0.02 -6.09
CA SER A 50 -4.34 -1.24 -6.83
C SER A 50 -4.65 -2.46 -5.96
N GLU A 51 -5.07 -3.56 -6.57
CA GLU A 51 -5.32 -4.82 -5.87
C GLU A 51 -4.08 -5.31 -5.09
N ASP A 52 -2.87 -5.12 -5.64
CA ASP A 52 -1.61 -5.45 -4.92
C ASP A 52 -1.44 -4.63 -3.64
N GLN A 53 -1.72 -3.33 -3.70
CA GLN A 53 -1.63 -2.44 -2.54
C GLN A 53 -2.62 -2.86 -1.46
N ILE A 54 -3.86 -3.18 -1.87
CA ILE A 54 -4.91 -3.67 -0.97
C ILE A 54 -4.46 -4.99 -0.33
N MET A 55 -3.98 -5.94 -1.12
CA MET A 55 -3.54 -7.24 -0.60
C MET A 55 -2.32 -7.13 0.33
N ARG A 56 -1.38 -6.22 0.05
CA ARG A 56 -0.26 -5.93 0.96
C ARG A 56 -0.73 -5.29 2.27
N ALA A 57 -1.72 -4.39 2.21
CA ALA A 57 -2.33 -3.81 3.40
C ALA A 57 -3.08 -4.87 4.23
N VAL A 58 -3.83 -5.77 3.56
CA VAL A 58 -4.46 -6.94 4.21
C VAL A 58 -3.40 -7.80 4.89
N GLU A 59 -2.27 -8.05 4.21
CA GLU A 59 -1.19 -8.88 4.75
C GLU A 59 -0.50 -8.28 5.98
N LYS A 60 -0.49 -6.95 6.11
CA LYS A 60 0.02 -6.27 7.31
C LYS A 60 -0.89 -6.48 8.52
N VAL A 61 -2.22 -6.47 8.30
CA VAL A 61 -3.23 -6.60 9.37
C VAL A 61 -3.41 -8.07 9.76
N HIS A 62 -3.63 -8.93 8.77
CA HIS A 62 -3.77 -10.37 8.95
C HIS A 62 -2.62 -11.04 8.20
N LYS A 63 -1.75 -11.79 8.87
CA LYS A 63 -0.61 -12.42 8.19
C LYS A 63 -0.99 -13.81 7.71
N THR A 64 -0.89 -14.03 6.41
CA THR A 64 -1.00 -15.38 5.81
C THR A 64 0.39 -15.94 5.52
N ARG A 65 1.33 -15.05 5.20
CA ARG A 65 2.73 -15.41 5.00
C ARG A 65 3.41 -15.66 6.33
N GLY A 66 4.06 -16.81 6.43
CA GLY A 66 4.78 -17.27 7.61
C GLY A 66 4.21 -18.59 8.14
N GLY A 67 4.45 -18.83 9.42
CA GLY A 67 4.17 -20.12 10.03
C GLY A 67 5.26 -21.16 9.75
N ILE A 68 5.15 -22.30 10.42
CA ILE A 68 6.02 -23.44 10.18
C ILE A 68 5.17 -24.45 9.41
N PRO A 69 5.59 -24.86 8.19
CA PRO A 69 4.88 -25.86 7.41
C PRO A 69 4.53 -27.07 8.27
N PHE A 70 3.31 -27.60 8.09
CA PHE A 70 2.75 -28.72 8.85
C PHE A 70 2.45 -28.46 10.34
N LEU A 71 2.89 -27.35 10.95
CA LEU A 71 2.50 -26.98 12.32
C LEU A 71 1.36 -25.96 12.34
N HIS A 72 1.50 -24.88 11.57
CA HIS A 72 0.50 -23.83 11.47
C HIS A 72 0.62 -23.17 10.09
N THR A 73 -0.43 -23.28 9.30
CA THR A 73 -0.49 -22.66 7.97
C THR A 73 -1.84 -21.99 7.79
N THR A 74 -1.82 -20.74 7.40
CA THR A 74 -3.01 -19.96 7.05
C THR A 74 -3.03 -19.80 5.54
N GLN A 75 -4.22 -19.88 4.94
CA GLN A 75 -4.44 -19.67 3.51
C GLN A 75 -5.69 -18.82 3.32
N ARG A 76 -5.65 -17.90 2.36
CA ARG A 76 -6.82 -17.17 1.88
C ARG A 76 -7.22 -17.65 0.50
N ASP A 77 -8.49 -17.97 0.35
CA ASP A 77 -9.07 -18.42 -0.90
C ASP A 77 -10.27 -17.55 -1.30
N ARG A 78 -10.63 -17.57 -2.59
CA ARG A 78 -11.81 -16.87 -3.14
C ARG A 78 -11.87 -15.38 -2.78
N VAL A 79 -10.73 -14.70 -2.86
CA VAL A 79 -10.63 -13.28 -2.56
C VAL A 79 -11.47 -12.47 -3.55
N ARG A 80 -12.33 -11.60 -3.02
CA ARG A 80 -13.09 -10.60 -3.78
C ARG A 80 -12.90 -9.24 -3.13
N ILE A 81 -12.48 -8.26 -3.94
CA ILE A 81 -12.21 -6.90 -3.48
C ILE A 81 -13.28 -5.96 -4.04
N VAL A 82 -13.79 -5.06 -3.19
CA VAL A 82 -14.69 -3.97 -3.57
C VAL A 82 -14.06 -2.67 -3.10
N VAL A 83 -13.88 -1.72 -4.01
CA VAL A 83 -13.27 -0.41 -3.72
C VAL A 83 -14.34 0.67 -3.83
N GLU A 84 -14.53 1.44 -2.76
CA GLU A 84 -15.51 2.51 -2.66
C GLU A 84 -14.79 3.85 -2.40
N PRO A 85 -14.96 4.88 -3.24
CA PRO A 85 -14.46 6.23 -2.96
C PRO A 85 -15.33 6.89 -1.88
N ILE A 86 -14.71 7.37 -0.80
CA ILE A 86 -15.41 8.01 0.33
C ILE A 86 -15.41 9.53 0.17
N ALA A 87 -14.24 10.10 -0.13
CA ALA A 87 -14.04 11.53 -0.19
C ALA A 87 -12.94 11.87 -1.19
N ASP A 88 -13.19 12.92 -1.95
CA ASP A 88 -12.32 13.42 -3.01
C ASP A 88 -12.42 14.95 -2.97
N TYR A 89 -11.40 15.61 -2.44
CA TYR A 89 -11.39 17.07 -2.29
C TYR A 89 -9.99 17.67 -2.28
N VAL A 90 -9.91 18.95 -2.67
CA VAL A 90 -8.66 19.71 -2.76
C VAL A 90 -8.63 20.79 -1.70
N ASP A 91 -7.54 20.83 -0.92
CA ASP A 91 -7.29 21.88 0.07
C ASP A 91 -6.99 23.24 -0.60
N PRO A 92 -7.22 24.36 0.10
CA PRO A 92 -6.78 25.67 -0.38
C PRO A 92 -5.25 25.70 -0.55
N PRO A 93 -4.71 26.53 -1.47
CA PRO A 93 -3.27 26.62 -1.72
C PRO A 93 -2.48 26.96 -0.46
N ARG A 94 -1.40 26.22 -0.21
CA ARG A 94 -0.45 26.44 0.89
C ARG A 94 0.98 26.41 0.37
N VAL A 95 1.91 26.96 1.15
CA VAL A 95 3.34 26.92 0.82
C VAL A 95 4.00 25.78 1.59
N TYR A 96 4.50 24.79 0.85
CA TYR A 96 5.27 23.67 1.39
C TYR A 96 6.77 23.99 1.28
N PRO A 97 7.59 23.83 2.34
CA PRO A 97 8.99 24.28 2.34
C PRO A 97 9.88 23.74 1.20
N LEU A 98 9.66 22.50 0.74
CA LEU A 98 10.48 21.86 -0.30
C LEU A 98 9.82 21.83 -1.70
N ILE A 99 8.52 22.11 -1.80
CA ILE A 99 7.77 22.07 -3.08
C ILE A 99 7.43 23.49 -3.56
N GLY A 100 7.18 24.42 -2.63
CA GLY A 100 6.64 25.73 -2.92
C GLY A 100 5.12 25.79 -2.81
N PRO A 101 4.44 26.72 -3.52
CA PRO A 101 2.99 26.85 -3.50
C PRO A 101 2.33 25.63 -4.17
N ALA A 102 1.57 24.87 -3.39
CA ALA A 102 0.83 23.71 -3.87
C ALA A 102 -0.51 23.54 -3.13
N GLN A 103 -1.43 22.83 -3.77
CA GLN A 103 -2.67 22.34 -3.18
C GLN A 103 -2.54 20.85 -2.91
N LEU A 104 -3.01 20.41 -1.75
CA LEU A 104 -3.08 19.00 -1.41
C LEU A 104 -4.42 18.45 -1.85
N HIS A 105 -4.40 17.40 -2.66
CA HIS A 105 -5.57 16.65 -3.07
C HIS A 105 -5.67 15.39 -2.23
N HIS A 106 -6.75 15.30 -1.44
CA HIS A 106 -7.07 14.15 -0.60
C HIS A 106 -8.03 13.24 -1.32
N CYS A 107 -7.66 11.96 -1.41
CA CYS A 107 -8.51 10.93 -2.01
C CYS A 107 -8.59 9.75 -1.04
N HIS A 108 -9.74 9.57 -0.41
CA HIS A 108 -9.97 8.54 0.60
C HIS A 108 -10.77 7.37 0.01
N TYR A 109 -10.23 6.16 0.14
CA TYR A 109 -10.86 4.95 -0.34
C TYR A 109 -11.15 3.98 0.80
N LYS A 110 -12.33 3.37 0.75
CA LYS A 110 -12.70 2.21 1.56
C LYS A 110 -12.62 0.98 0.68
N CYS A 111 -11.71 0.08 1.02
CA CYS A 111 -11.51 -1.20 0.36
C CYS A 111 -12.09 -2.29 1.24
N ILE A 112 -13.01 -3.08 0.72
CA ILE A 112 -13.62 -4.21 1.41
C ILE A 112 -13.14 -5.49 0.74
N VAL A 113 -12.49 -6.34 1.51
CA VAL A 113 -11.93 -7.61 1.04
C VAL A 113 -12.71 -8.75 1.68
N TYR A 114 -13.41 -9.51 0.85
CA TYR A 114 -14.10 -10.74 1.23
C TYR A 114 -13.23 -11.94 0.86
N TYR A 115 -13.05 -12.91 1.75
CA TYR A 115 -12.29 -14.11 1.47
C TYR A 115 -12.71 -15.28 2.37
N THR A 116 -12.41 -16.50 1.92
CA THR A 116 -12.44 -17.68 2.78
C THR A 116 -11.08 -17.86 3.44
N ASN A 117 -11.02 -17.90 4.77
CA ASN A 117 -9.80 -18.13 5.53
C ASN A 117 -9.72 -19.59 6.00
N THR A 118 -8.67 -20.30 5.63
CA THR A 118 -8.42 -21.67 6.11
C THR A 118 -7.15 -21.70 6.95
N THR A 119 -7.29 -22.01 8.23
CA THR A 119 -6.16 -22.24 9.13
C THR A 119 -6.02 -23.73 9.41
N ARG A 120 -4.88 -24.30 9.03
CA ARG A 120 -4.51 -25.69 9.32
C ARG A 120 -3.51 -25.71 10.46
N VAL A 121 -3.92 -26.31 11.57
CA VAL A 121 -3.08 -26.53 12.75
C VAL A 121 -2.72 -28.00 12.78
N GLY A 122 -1.43 -28.33 12.72
CA GLY A 122 -0.95 -29.72 12.77
C GLY A 122 -0.41 -30.16 14.13
N TRP A 123 -0.28 -29.24 15.11
CA TRP A 123 0.18 -29.55 16.47
C TRP A 123 -0.42 -28.55 17.48
N PRO A 124 -0.75 -28.92 18.73
CA PRO A 124 -0.59 -30.25 19.36
C PRO A 124 -1.67 -31.26 18.98
N ILE A 125 -2.85 -30.79 18.58
CA ILE A 125 -3.95 -31.64 18.11
C ILE A 125 -4.30 -31.16 16.70
N PRO A 126 -4.13 -32.01 15.66
CA PRO A 126 -4.43 -31.61 14.29
C PRO A 126 -5.90 -31.24 14.11
N HIS A 127 -6.16 -30.03 13.61
CA HIS A 127 -7.49 -29.59 13.24
C HIS A 127 -7.42 -28.51 12.15
N THR A 128 -8.53 -28.33 11.44
CA THR A 128 -8.67 -27.29 10.41
C THR A 128 -9.84 -26.40 10.78
N ILE A 129 -9.60 -25.10 10.77
CA ILE A 129 -10.61 -24.06 11.00
C ILE A 129 -10.82 -23.38 9.65
N THR A 130 -12.07 -23.29 9.21
CA THR A 130 -12.44 -22.60 7.98
C THR A 130 -13.45 -21.53 8.33
N ASP A 131 -13.13 -20.29 7.98
CA ASP A 131 -14.03 -19.14 8.05
C ASP A 131 -14.44 -18.79 6.62
N GLU A 132 -15.67 -19.12 6.23
CA GLU A 132 -16.15 -19.01 4.84
C GLU A 132 -16.46 -17.56 4.44
N ASP A 133 -16.81 -16.70 5.41
CA ASP A 133 -17.33 -15.35 5.21
C ASP A 133 -16.42 -14.27 5.84
N ALA A 134 -15.11 -14.52 5.90
CA ALA A 134 -14.16 -13.56 6.45
C ALA A 134 -14.15 -12.26 5.62
N GLN A 135 -14.14 -11.13 6.32
CA GLN A 135 -14.20 -9.80 5.72
C GLN A 135 -13.25 -8.85 6.43
N GLU A 136 -12.49 -8.09 5.64
CA GLU A 136 -11.61 -7.03 6.14
C GLU A 136 -11.94 -5.71 5.44
N VAL A 137 -11.95 -4.62 6.21
CA VAL A 137 -12.20 -3.26 5.70
C VAL A 137 -10.94 -2.43 5.92
N ILE A 138 -10.37 -1.94 4.82
CA ILE A 138 -9.12 -1.18 4.81
C ILE A 138 -9.38 0.21 4.25
N TYR A 139 -8.90 1.21 4.96
CA TYR A 139 -8.88 2.59 4.49
C TYR A 139 -7.52 2.90 3.88
N ILE A 140 -7.51 3.35 2.62
CA ILE A 140 -6.30 3.72 1.90
C ILE A 140 -6.47 5.14 1.38
N ASP A 141 -5.46 5.96 1.65
CA ASP A 141 -5.43 7.36 1.25
C ASP A 141 -4.43 7.55 0.12
N HIS A 142 -4.90 8.13 -0.98
CA HIS A 142 -4.08 8.53 -2.12
C HIS A 142 -3.98 10.05 -2.17
N ASN A 143 -3.01 10.57 -1.44
CA ASN A 143 -2.77 12.00 -1.39
C ASN A 143 -1.71 12.39 -2.42
N HIS A 144 -1.94 13.49 -3.12
CA HIS A 144 -0.98 14.05 -4.06
C HIS A 144 -1.02 15.57 -4.05
N LEU A 145 0.06 16.19 -4.48
CA LEU A 145 0.19 17.64 -4.51
C LEU A 145 0.00 18.15 -5.93
N HIS A 146 -0.78 19.21 -6.09
CA HIS A 146 -0.84 20.00 -7.32
C HIS A 146 -0.11 21.31 -7.12
N MET A 147 0.88 21.62 -7.96
CA MET A 147 1.51 22.93 -7.88
C MET A 147 0.55 24.05 -8.27
N VAL A 148 0.70 25.22 -7.67
CA VAL A 148 -0.13 26.39 -7.97
C VAL A 148 0.73 27.61 -8.25
N GLY A 149 0.39 28.33 -9.32
CA GLY A 149 1.10 29.52 -9.77
C GLY A 149 2.20 29.21 -10.79
N ASN A 150 2.86 30.26 -11.26
CA ASN A 150 3.96 30.15 -12.21
C ASN A 150 5.26 29.82 -11.48
N VAL A 151 5.41 28.55 -11.06
CA VAL A 151 6.63 28.04 -10.42
C VAL A 151 7.54 27.42 -11.48
N ASP A 152 8.71 28.04 -11.70
CA ASP A 152 9.79 27.46 -12.49
C ASP A 152 10.46 26.35 -11.66
N GLY A 153 10.23 25.08 -12.02
CA GLY A 153 10.86 23.93 -11.35
C GLY A 153 12.38 23.81 -11.57
N GLY A 154 12.96 24.72 -12.36
CA GLY A 154 14.37 24.69 -12.74
C GLY A 154 14.72 23.57 -13.73
N PRO A 155 15.97 23.53 -14.24
CA PRO A 155 16.40 22.51 -15.18
C PRO A 155 16.43 21.13 -14.49
N GLY A 156 15.48 20.25 -14.82
CA GLY A 156 15.42 18.88 -14.31
C GLY A 156 14.21 18.55 -13.43
N ALA A 157 13.23 19.45 -13.27
CA ALA A 157 11.96 19.10 -12.66
C ALA A 157 11.19 18.09 -13.53
N PRO A 158 10.57 17.05 -12.94
CA PRO A 158 9.85 16.00 -13.68
C PRO A 158 8.46 16.44 -14.20
N PHE A 159 8.15 17.74 -14.20
CA PHE A 159 6.88 18.33 -14.60
C PHE A 159 7.09 19.53 -15.52
#